data_AF-A0A1I0QZC1-F1
#
_entry.id   AF-A0A1I0QZC1-F1
#
_cell.length_a   1.000
_cell.length_b   1.000
_cell.length_c   1.000
_cell.angle_alpha   90.00
_cell.angle_beta   90.00
_cell.angle_gamma   90.00
#
_symmetry.space_group_name_H-M   'P 1'
#
loop_
_entity.id
_entity.type
_entity.pdbx_description
1 polymer ?
#
loop_
_entity_poly.entity_id
_entity_poly.type
_entity_poly.pdbx_seq_one_letter_code
_entity_poly.pdbx_strand_id
1 'polypeptide(L)'
;MPFVNIKLVDGVFTPEQKHELAAAITDVMVKFEGSEAFREVVWVLIEELHTDGWHIGGRPFEGPRSLMQTLSNSKDIYESIDGSPTTRAEFAKVMPLKQ
;
A
#
# COMPACT_ATOMS: atom_id res chain seq x y z
N MET A 1 11.61 -1.89 21.93
CA MET A 1 10.79 -0.73 21.54
C MET A 1 10.40 -0.92 20.08
N PRO A 2 9.25 -1.55 19.81
CA PRO A 2 8.74 -1.66 18.44
C PRO A 2 8.34 -0.28 17.92
N PHE A 3 8.68 -0.05 16.66
CA PHE A 3 8.37 1.19 15.96
C PHE A 3 7.66 0.86 14.66
N VAL A 4 6.49 1.48 14.46
CA VAL A 4 5.69 1.36 13.25
C VAL A 4 5.64 2.72 12.58
N ASN A 5 6.15 2.79 11.35
CA ASN A 5 6.06 4.00 10.52
C ASN A 5 5.09 3.77 9.37
N ILE A 6 4.06 4.61 9.32
CA ILE A 6 3.00 4.58 8.33
C ILE A 6 3.17 5.82 7.47
N LYS A 7 3.28 5.64 6.16
CA LYS A 7 3.38 6.74 5.19
C LYS A 7 2.09 6.81 4.39
N LEU A 8 1.51 7.99 4.33
CA LEU A 8 0.22 8.27 3.70
C LEU A 8 0.36 9.46 2.75
N VAL A 9 -0.54 9.53 1.78
CA VAL A 9 -0.77 10.78 1.04
C VAL A 9 -1.52 11.74 1.96
N ASP A 10 -1.12 13.00 1.94
CA ASP A 10 -1.78 14.06 2.72
C ASP A 10 -3.30 14.13 2.45
N GLY A 11 -4.07 14.28 3.52
CA GLY A 11 -5.53 14.42 3.48
C GLY A 11 -6.32 13.14 3.22
N VAL A 12 -5.68 11.96 3.12
CA VAL A 12 -6.41 10.70 2.92
C VAL A 12 -7.21 10.27 4.15
N PHE A 13 -6.70 10.55 5.35
CA PHE A 13 -7.38 10.24 6.61
C PHE A 13 -7.64 11.51 7.42
N THR A 14 -8.76 11.54 8.12
CA THR A 14 -9.01 12.60 9.12
C THR A 14 -8.08 12.42 10.32
N PRO A 15 -7.89 13.47 11.15
CA PRO A 15 -7.16 13.35 12.40
C PRO A 15 -7.67 12.19 13.29
N GLU A 16 -8.99 12.02 13.39
CA GLU A 16 -9.64 10.97 14.18
C GLU A 16 -9.28 9.57 13.65
N GLN A 17 -9.35 9.38 12.33
CA GLN A 17 -8.97 8.12 11.68
C GLN A 17 -7.49 7.77 11.90
N LYS A 18 -6.60 8.77 11.96
CA LYS A 18 -5.19 8.54 12.29
C LYS A 18 -5.00 8.07 13.73
N HIS A 19 -5.75 8.63 14.68
CA HIS A 19 -5.72 8.18 16.08
C HIS A 19 -6.28 6.76 16.23
N GLU A 20 -7.39 6.45 15.56
CA GLU A 20 -7.95 5.09 15.52
C GLU A 20 -6.98 4.08 14.91
N LEU A 21 -6.31 4.45 13.81
CA LEU A 21 -5.28 3.63 13.18
C LEU A 21 -4.11 3.36 14.13
N ALA A 22 -3.60 4.39 14.81
CA ALA A 22 -2.50 4.23 15.77
C ALA A 22 -2.88 3.31 16.95
N ALA A 23 -4.10 3.43 17.46
CA ALA A 23 -4.62 2.55 18.50
C ALA A 23 -4.72 1.09 18.02
N ALA A 24 -5.34 0.87 16.84
CA ALA A 24 -5.50 -0.47 16.27
C ALA A 24 -4.15 -1.15 15.98
N ILE A 25 -3.18 -0.40 15.46
CA ILE A 25 -1.82 -0.92 15.22
C ILE A 25 -1.14 -1.28 16.55
N THR A 26 -1.34 -0.49 17.59
CA THR A 26 -0.82 -0.81 18.93
C THR A 26 -1.38 -2.13 19.44
N ASP A 27 -2.70 -2.36 19.29
CA ASP A 27 -3.35 -3.61 19.68
C ASP A 27 -2.78 -4.82 18.91
N VAL A 28 -2.48 -4.64 17.61
CA VAL A 28 -1.81 -5.67 16.81
C VAL A 28 -0.44 -6.00 17.39
N MET A 29 0.37 -5.00 17.74
CA MET A 29 1.70 -5.23 18.32
C MET A 29 1.63 -5.95 19.66
N VAL A 30 0.71 -5.53 20.54
CA VAL A 30 0.50 -6.16 21.85
C VAL A 30 0.05 -7.62 21.70
N LYS A 31 -0.84 -7.90 20.76
CA LYS A 31 -1.29 -9.28 20.46
C LYS A 31 -0.13 -10.21 20.11
N PHE A 32 0.83 -9.74 19.31
CA PHE A 32 1.96 -10.58 18.88
C PHE A 32 3.07 -10.68 19.92
N GLU A 33 3.25 -9.65 20.77
CA GLU A 33 4.19 -9.72 21.89
C GLU A 33 3.66 -10.61 23.03
N GLY A 34 2.34 -10.61 23.27
CA GLY A 34 1.69 -11.45 24.30
C GLY A 34 1.62 -10.84 25.70
N SER A 35 1.87 -9.54 25.85
CA SER A 35 1.77 -8.82 27.13
C SER A 35 1.30 -7.38 26.96
N GLU A 36 0.27 -6.97 27.72
CA GLU A 36 -0.23 -5.58 27.73
C GLU A 36 0.82 -4.58 28.24
N ALA A 37 1.75 -5.00 29.08
CA ALA A 37 2.84 -4.13 29.56
C ALA A 37 3.70 -3.58 28.41
N PHE A 38 3.67 -4.23 27.25
CA PHE A 38 4.40 -3.80 26.07
C PHE A 38 3.78 -2.57 25.38
N ARG A 39 2.50 -2.29 25.60
CA ARG A 39 1.77 -1.17 24.98
C ARG A 39 2.49 0.16 25.17
N GLU A 40 3.00 0.40 26.37
CA GLU A 40 3.69 1.65 26.76
C GLU A 40 4.94 1.94 25.94
N VAL A 41 5.51 0.93 25.26
CA VAL A 41 6.71 1.07 24.44
C VAL A 41 6.45 0.88 22.95
N VAL A 42 5.18 0.82 22.52
CA VAL A 42 4.80 0.79 21.10
C VAL A 42 4.73 2.19 20.54
N TRP A 43 5.57 2.45 19.55
CA TRP A 43 5.65 3.77 18.91
C TRP A 43 5.03 3.69 17.52
N VAL A 44 4.04 4.53 17.25
CA VAL A 44 3.41 4.65 15.94
C VAL A 44 3.63 6.07 15.41
N LEU A 45 4.33 6.18 14.29
CA LEU A 45 4.53 7.43 13.57
C LEU A 45 3.75 7.40 12.25
N ILE A 46 2.81 8.31 12.10
CA ILE A 46 2.04 8.51 10.86
C ILE A 46 2.59 9.77 10.17
N GLU A 47 3.18 9.58 9.00
CA GLU A 47 3.70 10.64 8.14
C GLU A 47 2.78 10.85 6.94
N GLU A 48 2.21 12.05 6.83
CA GLU A 48 1.51 12.50 5.64
C GLU A 48 2.50 13.22 4.73
N LEU A 49 2.61 12.71 3.51
CA LEU A 49 3.49 13.25 2.48
C LEU A 49 2.64 13.89 1.39
N HIS A 50 3.09 15.06 0.94
CA HIS A 50 2.40 15.82 -0.10
C HIS A 50 2.25 14.99 -1.39
N THR A 51 1.12 15.17 -2.07
CA THR A 51 0.65 14.35 -3.19
C THR A 51 1.64 14.30 -4.37
N ASP A 52 2.42 15.36 -4.59
CA ASP A 52 3.44 15.43 -5.65
C ASP A 52 4.61 14.45 -5.49
N GLY A 53 4.84 13.94 -4.28
CA GLY A 53 5.84 12.91 -4.02
C GLY A 53 5.39 11.52 -4.49
N TRP A 54 4.10 11.33 -4.78
CA TRP A 54 3.52 10.02 -5.05
C TRP A 54 3.37 9.76 -6.55
N HIS A 55 3.79 8.57 -6.98
CA HIS A 55 3.72 8.14 -8.37
C HIS A 55 3.28 6.68 -8.48
N ILE A 56 2.44 6.36 -9.46
CA ILE A 56 2.00 4.99 -9.77
C ILE A 56 2.42 4.65 -11.20
N GLY A 57 3.28 3.64 -11.36
CA GLY A 57 3.81 3.25 -12.68
C GLY A 57 4.54 4.38 -13.42
N GLY A 58 5.22 5.26 -12.67
CA GLY A 58 5.96 6.42 -13.20
C GLY A 58 5.12 7.66 -13.50
N ARG A 59 3.81 7.64 -13.20
CA ARG A 59 2.90 8.78 -13.40
C ARG A 59 2.54 9.43 -12.07
N PRO A 60 2.36 10.77 -11.99
CA PRO A 60 1.91 11.44 -10.77
C PRO A 60 0.61 10.84 -10.22
N PHE A 61 0.50 10.82 -8.89
CA PHE A 61 -0.72 10.46 -8.20
C PHE A 61 -1.67 11.65 -8.17
N GLU A 62 -2.90 11.47 -8.66
CA GLU A 62 -3.92 12.51 -8.74
C GLU A 62 -5.20 12.08 -7.99
N GLY A 63 -5.03 11.28 -6.93
CA GLY A 63 -6.12 10.72 -6.15
C GLY A 63 -6.82 9.54 -6.84
N PRO A 64 -8.14 9.36 -6.64
CA PRO A 64 -8.89 8.22 -7.15
C PRO A 64 -8.78 7.99 -8.67
N ARG A 65 -8.56 9.06 -9.46
CA ARG A 65 -8.37 8.96 -10.91
C ARG A 65 -7.16 8.10 -11.28
N SER A 66 -6.02 8.31 -10.61
CA SER A 66 -4.80 7.53 -10.85
C SER A 66 -4.98 6.06 -10.45
N LEU A 67 -5.80 5.78 -9.42
CA LEU A 67 -6.15 4.41 -9.04
C LEU A 67 -6.98 3.74 -10.13
N MET A 68 -8.04 4.40 -10.60
CA MET A 68 -8.87 3.87 -11.68
C MET A 68 -8.09 3.64 -12.97
N GLN A 69 -7.21 4.58 -13.34
CA GLN A 69 -6.33 4.40 -14.50
C GLN A 69 -5.40 3.20 -14.31
N THR A 70 -4.85 3.02 -13.12
CA THR A 70 -3.96 1.87 -12.82
C THR A 70 -4.71 0.55 -12.92
N LEU A 71 -5.94 0.48 -12.39
CA LEU A 71 -6.78 -0.71 -12.51
C LEU A 71 -7.15 -1.01 -13.97
N SER A 72 -7.48 0.02 -14.76
CA SER A 72 -7.72 -0.13 -16.20
C SER A 72 -6.50 -0.69 -16.90
N ASN A 73 -5.32 -0.10 -16.68
CA ASN A 73 -4.08 -0.58 -17.31
C ASN A 73 -3.77 -2.04 -16.91
N SER A 74 -3.95 -2.39 -15.64
CA SER A 74 -3.76 -3.77 -15.16
C SER A 74 -4.74 -4.74 -15.80
N LYS A 75 -5.99 -4.32 -16.02
CA LYS A 75 -6.99 -5.11 -16.75
C LYS A 75 -6.56 -5.33 -18.19
N ASP A 76 -6.15 -4.28 -18.91
CA ASP A 76 -5.71 -4.39 -20.30
C ASP A 76 -4.50 -5.33 -20.43
N ILE A 77 -3.55 -5.26 -19.48
CA ILE A 77 -2.42 -6.21 -19.41
C ILE A 77 -2.93 -7.63 -19.18
N TYR A 78 -3.82 -7.85 -18.22
CA TYR A 78 -4.37 -9.17 -17.92
C TYR A 78 -5.09 -9.78 -19.13
N GLU A 79 -5.93 -9.00 -19.81
CA GLU A 79 -6.67 -9.46 -20.99
C GLU A 79 -5.76 -9.73 -22.20
N SER A 80 -4.56 -9.15 -22.24
CA SER A 80 -3.57 -9.42 -23.29
C SER A 80 -2.75 -10.70 -23.09
N ILE A 81 -2.78 -11.30 -21.89
CA ILE A 81 -2.04 -12.52 -21.58
C ILE A 81 -2.82 -13.73 -22.11
N ASP A 82 -2.16 -14.53 -22.95
CA ASP A 82 -2.76 -15.75 -23.48
C ASP A 82 -2.69 -16.89 -22.45
N GLY A 83 -3.83 -17.50 -22.16
CA GLY A 83 -3.98 -18.55 -21.15
C GLY A 83 -3.75 -18.07 -19.70
N SER A 84 -3.42 -19.02 -18.82
CA SER A 84 -3.21 -18.78 -17.38
C SER A 84 -1.85 -19.34 -16.94
N PRO A 85 -0.73 -18.66 -17.25
CA PRO A 85 0.61 -19.13 -16.91
C PRO A 85 0.75 -19.34 -15.39
N THR A 86 1.32 -20.46 -14.98
CA THR A 86 1.52 -20.81 -13.56
C THR A 86 2.98 -20.75 -13.14
N THR A 87 3.90 -20.75 -14.13
CA THR A 87 5.33 -20.61 -13.89
C THR A 87 5.87 -19.28 -14.42
N ARG A 88 6.98 -18.83 -13.83
CA ARG A 88 7.70 -17.64 -14.30
C ARG A 88 8.14 -17.77 -15.77
N ALA A 89 8.53 -18.97 -16.19
CA ALA A 89 8.99 -19.23 -17.55
C ALA A 89 7.85 -19.14 -18.58
N GLU A 90 6.65 -19.61 -18.24
CA GLU A 90 5.44 -19.43 -19.06
C GLU A 90 5.06 -17.95 -19.11
N PHE A 91 4.99 -17.29 -17.96
CA PHE A 91 4.63 -15.87 -17.86
C PHE A 91 5.55 -15.00 -18.72
N ALA A 92 6.86 -15.21 -18.67
CA ALA A 92 7.82 -14.44 -19.47
C ALA A 92 7.64 -14.58 -21.00
N LYS A 93 7.02 -15.67 -21.48
CA LYS A 93 6.76 -15.89 -22.91
C LYS A 93 5.51 -15.16 -23.40
N VAL A 94 4.50 -15.01 -22.53
CA VAL A 94 3.19 -14.44 -22.87
C VAL A 94 3.03 -12.99 -22.44
N MET A 95 3.96 -12.49 -21.61
CA MET A 95 3.95 -11.10 -21.18
C MET A 95 4.16 -10.15 -22.36
N PRO A 96 3.36 -9.07 -22.48
CA PRO A 96 3.58 -8.04 -23.49
C PRO A 96 4.97 -7.43 -23.34
N LEU A 97 5.79 -7.50 -24.40
CA LEU A 97 7.09 -6.82 -24.43
C LEU A 97 6.86 -5.31 -24.48
N LYS A 98 7.64 -4.54 -23.71
CA LYS A 98 7.75 -3.08 -23.88
C LYS A 98 8.18 -2.82 -25.33
N GLN A 99 7.35 -2.11 -26.10
CA GLN A 99 7.83 -1.41 -27.30
C GLN A 99 8.68 -0.21 -26.90
#